data_AF-A0A4R8CP46-F1
#
_entry.id   AF-A0A4R8CP46-F1
#
_cell.length_a   1.000
_cell.length_b   1.000
_cell.length_c   1.000
_cell.angle_alpha   90.00
_cell.angle_beta   90.00
_cell.angle_gamma   90.00
#
_symmetry.space_group_name_H-M   'P 1'
#
loop_
_entity.id
_entity.type
_entity.pdbx_description
1 polymer ?
#
loop_
_entity_poly.entity_id
_entity_poly.type
_entity_poly.pdbx_seq_one_letter_code
_entity_poly.pdbx_strand_id
1 'polypeptide(L)'
;MSDKFVAIQIGAASFIDEGTDKVLDILAERGGVNQLFLATPTWTRGTGGRQLPGHPIPDHGVQEYDLDWVGGNYATVHPEFYGNTVLGSIGRAPEHPGYDMLEDVIPKAKARGMGSYAWIEESNYSQALRDYPNFPKLLEVDLWGRPTLHTCFNNPDYKNWHLSIVEDYAKSYDLDGIAWCSERPGPLNLAIQKPVEAGELGCFCAHCQQLGRNLGINVERAREGMAAVLAWNNKTSSGEKDPDGAFTSFWRILLRYPEVLAWQNLWTHSQRQMYADIYGVAKACKQDLQVGWHVYHNISFSPFYRADQDYGELAKVSDFLKIVIYNNCAGPRFFTWVTSICRTLFADATPAEVYPLMLKLLNLDEGQFDDLSQIGFSADYVKRETARAKAGVEGTTTKIYSGIDIDIPVGMKEDYDLTSGDNLTRCSRDGVRDAVTAAFSGGADGVVLSRKYSEMFLDNLSGAGDAIRKV
;
A
#
# COMPACT_ATOMS: atom_id res chain seq x y z
N MET A 1 -22.67 -17.22 10.17
CA MET A 1 -21.58 -16.24 9.97
C MET A 1 -22.20 -14.85 10.01
N SER A 2 -21.44 -13.83 10.41
CA SER A 2 -21.90 -12.43 10.31
C SER A 2 -22.13 -12.06 8.85
N ASP A 3 -23.15 -11.24 8.57
CA ASP A 3 -23.42 -10.71 7.23
C ASP A 3 -22.44 -9.59 6.83
N LYS A 4 -21.57 -9.15 7.75
CA LYS A 4 -20.55 -8.11 7.49
C LYS A 4 -19.39 -8.67 6.67
N PHE A 5 -18.81 -7.85 5.80
CA PHE A 5 -17.60 -8.19 5.06
C PHE A 5 -16.37 -8.10 5.99
N VAL A 6 -15.73 -9.24 6.28
CA VAL A 6 -14.56 -9.34 7.16
C VAL A 6 -13.47 -10.10 6.41
N ALA A 7 -12.52 -9.35 5.87
CA ALA A 7 -11.39 -9.90 5.15
C ALA A 7 -10.15 -10.01 6.02
N ILE A 8 -9.24 -10.91 5.67
CA ILE A 8 -7.87 -10.94 6.19
C ILE A 8 -6.86 -11.11 5.07
N GLN A 9 -5.74 -10.40 5.17
CA GLN A 9 -4.59 -10.61 4.29
C GLN A 9 -3.80 -11.83 4.75
N ILE A 10 -3.47 -12.73 3.82
CA ILE A 10 -2.78 -13.98 4.16
C ILE A 10 -1.91 -14.47 3.01
N GLY A 11 -0.67 -14.86 3.34
CA GLY A 11 0.30 -15.40 2.38
C GLY A 11 0.40 -16.92 2.43
N ALA A 12 1.04 -17.50 1.43
CA ALA A 12 1.19 -18.95 1.27
C ALA A 12 1.87 -19.62 2.48
N ALA A 13 2.81 -18.93 3.15
CA ALA A 13 3.53 -19.46 4.31
C ALA A 13 2.59 -19.97 5.41
N SER A 14 1.47 -19.27 5.65
CA SER A 14 0.50 -19.66 6.68
C SER A 14 -0.17 -21.01 6.38
N PHE A 15 -0.56 -21.24 5.12
CA PHE A 15 -1.20 -22.49 4.71
C PHE A 15 -0.22 -23.66 4.70
N ILE A 16 1.03 -23.39 4.32
CA ILE A 16 2.11 -24.40 4.29
C ILE A 16 2.51 -24.82 5.71
N ASP A 17 2.63 -23.86 6.62
CA ASP A 17 3.07 -24.11 7.99
C ASP A 17 2.01 -24.84 8.82
N GLU A 18 0.73 -24.55 8.58
CA GLU A 18 -0.34 -24.97 9.50
C GLU A 18 -1.39 -25.90 8.88
N GLY A 19 -1.44 -25.98 7.54
CA GLY A 19 -2.48 -26.67 6.80
C GLY A 19 -3.73 -25.82 6.59
N THR A 20 -4.27 -25.88 5.38
CA THR A 20 -5.33 -24.99 4.92
C THR A 20 -6.61 -25.05 5.73
N ASP A 21 -7.12 -26.25 6.04
CA ASP A 21 -8.35 -26.39 6.82
C ASP A 21 -8.24 -25.77 8.21
N LYS A 22 -7.12 -26.02 8.91
CA LYS A 22 -6.86 -25.47 10.24
C LYS A 22 -6.82 -23.94 10.21
N VAL A 23 -6.12 -23.36 9.23
CA VAL A 23 -6.03 -21.90 9.07
C VAL A 23 -7.43 -21.32 8.87
N LEU A 24 -8.20 -21.85 7.91
CA LEU A 24 -9.55 -21.34 7.62
C LEU A 24 -10.47 -21.43 8.85
N ASP A 25 -10.40 -22.52 9.61
CA ASP A 25 -11.20 -22.69 10.83
C ASP A 25 -10.81 -21.65 11.90
N ILE A 26 -9.51 -21.41 12.10
CA ILE A 26 -9.01 -20.38 13.03
C ILE A 26 -9.49 -18.99 12.61
N LEU A 27 -9.37 -18.65 11.33
CA LEU A 27 -9.78 -17.34 10.81
C LEU A 27 -11.28 -17.09 11.03
N ALA A 28 -12.11 -18.10 10.78
CA ALA A 28 -13.55 -18.04 11.04
C ALA A 28 -13.86 -17.84 12.52
N GLU A 29 -13.28 -18.69 13.38
CA GLU A 29 -13.60 -18.75 14.81
C GLU A 29 -13.08 -17.53 15.58
N ARG A 30 -11.82 -17.16 15.32
CA ARG A 30 -11.12 -16.10 16.07
C ARG A 30 -11.43 -14.72 15.52
N GLY A 31 -11.27 -14.53 14.21
CA GLY A 31 -11.41 -13.22 13.57
C GLY A 31 -12.81 -12.91 13.06
N GLY A 32 -13.71 -13.91 12.97
CA GLY A 32 -14.98 -13.75 12.27
C GLY A 32 -14.80 -13.54 10.77
N VAL A 33 -13.66 -13.98 10.21
CA VAL A 33 -13.29 -13.79 8.81
C VAL A 33 -14.23 -14.58 7.91
N ASN A 34 -14.69 -13.95 6.84
CA ASN A 34 -15.45 -14.58 5.77
C ASN A 34 -14.91 -14.27 4.37
N GLN A 35 -13.80 -13.52 4.26
CA GLN A 35 -13.15 -13.20 3.00
C GLN A 35 -11.63 -13.34 3.13
N LEU A 36 -10.97 -13.91 2.13
CA LEU A 36 -9.53 -14.14 2.13
C LEU A 36 -8.87 -13.26 1.07
N PHE A 37 -7.90 -12.45 1.47
CA PHE A 37 -7.05 -11.69 0.55
C PHE A 37 -5.73 -12.44 0.41
N LEU A 38 -5.70 -13.35 -0.56
CA LEU A 38 -4.63 -14.33 -0.78
C LEU A 38 -3.46 -13.66 -1.51
N ALA A 39 -2.33 -13.47 -0.82
CA ALA A 39 -1.18 -12.77 -1.37
C ALA A 39 -0.51 -13.58 -2.49
N THR A 40 -0.85 -13.27 -3.74
CA THR A 40 -0.22 -13.82 -4.93
C THR A 40 -0.45 -12.91 -6.14
N PRO A 41 0.58 -12.61 -6.94
CA PRO A 41 1.98 -12.75 -6.57
C PRO A 41 2.37 -11.78 -5.45
N THR A 42 3.47 -12.07 -4.77
CA THR A 42 4.15 -11.14 -3.87
C THR A 42 5.64 -11.43 -3.79
N TRP A 43 6.47 -10.40 -3.88
CA TRP A 43 7.89 -10.42 -3.55
C TRP A 43 8.24 -9.54 -2.35
N THR A 44 7.23 -9.13 -1.59
CA THR A 44 7.39 -8.35 -0.37
C THR A 44 7.09 -9.22 0.84
N ARG A 45 8.09 -9.36 1.72
CA ARG A 45 7.98 -10.16 2.94
C ARG A 45 6.77 -9.75 3.78
N GLY A 46 6.42 -8.47 3.78
CA GLY A 46 5.25 -7.94 4.48
C GLY A 46 3.89 -8.46 4.01
N THR A 47 3.79 -9.22 2.92
CA THR A 47 2.51 -9.83 2.49
C THR A 47 2.60 -11.35 2.34
N GLY A 48 3.78 -11.92 2.04
CA GLY A 48 3.94 -13.36 1.80
C GLY A 48 4.57 -14.19 2.93
N GLY A 49 5.75 -13.80 3.41
CA GLY A 49 6.61 -14.65 4.27
C GLY A 49 6.13 -14.81 5.73
N ARG A 50 7.00 -15.31 6.62
CA ARG A 50 6.77 -15.34 8.08
C ARG A 50 7.12 -14.01 8.74
N GLN A 51 7.14 -13.99 10.07
CA GLN A 51 7.48 -12.81 10.87
C GLN A 51 8.86 -12.24 10.49
N LEU A 52 9.01 -10.92 10.62
CA LEU A 52 10.28 -10.23 10.39
C LEU A 52 11.31 -10.60 11.48
N PRO A 53 12.58 -10.88 11.10
CA PRO A 53 13.64 -11.14 12.07
C PRO A 53 13.79 -10.03 13.10
N GLY A 54 13.85 -10.41 14.38
CA GLY A 54 13.96 -9.46 15.49
C GLY A 54 12.62 -9.10 16.14
N HIS A 55 11.49 -9.52 15.57
CA HIS A 55 10.17 -9.35 16.16
C HIS A 55 9.66 -10.64 16.80
N PRO A 56 8.82 -10.54 17.86
CA PRO A 56 8.17 -11.70 18.44
C PRO A 56 7.44 -12.54 17.37
N ILE A 57 7.77 -13.83 17.31
CA ILE A 57 7.07 -14.79 16.46
C ILE A 57 5.68 -15.05 17.07
N PRO A 58 4.60 -15.04 16.28
CA PRO A 58 3.25 -15.33 16.76
C PRO A 58 3.11 -16.71 17.42
N ASP A 59 2.04 -16.89 18.19
CA ASP A 59 1.70 -18.10 18.94
C ASP A 59 1.15 -19.26 18.07
N HIS A 60 1.37 -19.19 16.76
CA HIS A 60 0.97 -20.18 15.76
C HIS A 60 1.95 -20.19 14.57
N GLY A 61 1.73 -21.09 13.61
CA GLY A 61 2.69 -21.30 12.52
C GLY A 61 4.02 -21.92 12.99
N VAL A 62 4.98 -22.00 12.07
CA VAL A 62 6.33 -22.48 12.39
C VAL A 62 7.07 -21.44 13.23
N GLN A 63 7.70 -21.90 14.32
CA GLN A 63 8.38 -21.05 15.31
C GLN A 63 9.82 -20.67 14.88
N GLU A 64 9.98 -20.29 13.61
CA GLU A 64 11.27 -19.94 13.00
C GLU A 64 11.10 -18.87 11.91
N TYR A 65 12.09 -17.98 11.77
CA TYR A 65 12.14 -17.06 10.64
C TYR A 65 12.51 -17.78 9.34
N ASP A 66 11.89 -17.38 8.24
CA ASP A 66 12.20 -17.80 6.87
C ASP A 66 13.20 -16.82 6.23
N LEU A 67 14.47 -16.85 6.66
CA LEU A 67 15.49 -15.87 6.26
C LEU A 67 15.75 -15.86 4.74
N ASP A 68 15.62 -17.02 4.09
CA ASP A 68 15.84 -17.19 2.65
C ASP A 68 14.56 -16.99 1.80
N TRP A 69 13.50 -16.43 2.38
CA TRP A 69 12.25 -16.15 1.66
C TRP A 69 12.47 -15.11 0.55
N VAL A 70 12.00 -15.43 -0.66
CA VAL A 70 12.13 -14.57 -1.85
C VAL A 70 10.77 -14.07 -2.33
N GLY A 71 9.77 -14.96 -2.37
CA GLY A 71 8.45 -14.66 -2.92
C GLY A 71 8.36 -14.88 -4.43
N GLY A 72 7.15 -14.68 -4.96
CA GLY A 72 6.79 -14.89 -6.35
C GLY A 72 5.30 -15.14 -6.52
N ASN A 73 4.96 -15.82 -7.60
CA ASN A 73 3.62 -16.33 -7.84
C ASN A 73 3.40 -17.67 -7.11
N TYR A 74 2.31 -17.75 -6.35
CA TYR A 74 1.82 -18.97 -5.69
C TYR A 74 0.57 -19.55 -6.38
N ALA A 75 0.32 -19.23 -7.65
CA ALA A 75 -0.71 -19.85 -8.51
C ALA A 75 -0.09 -20.55 -9.74
N THR A 76 -0.77 -21.53 -10.31
CA THR A 76 -0.38 -22.13 -11.59
C THR A 76 -0.27 -21.04 -12.67
N VAL A 77 0.80 -21.11 -13.46
CA VAL A 77 1.10 -20.14 -14.51
C VAL A 77 0.64 -20.70 -15.85
N HIS A 78 -0.17 -19.93 -16.58
CA HIS A 78 -0.65 -20.27 -17.92
C HIS A 78 0.06 -19.38 -18.97
N PRO A 79 1.17 -19.85 -19.59
CA PRO A 79 2.05 -19.02 -20.42
C PRO A 79 1.36 -18.29 -21.58
N GLU A 80 0.24 -18.79 -22.08
CA GLU A 80 -0.54 -18.21 -23.16
C GLU A 80 -1.02 -16.77 -22.88
N PHE A 81 -1.19 -16.38 -21.62
CA PHE A 81 -1.62 -15.01 -21.27
C PHE A 81 -0.48 -13.98 -21.31
N TYR A 82 0.79 -14.42 -21.32
CA TYR A 82 1.95 -13.54 -21.10
C TYR A 82 2.71 -13.19 -22.39
N GLY A 83 2.08 -13.36 -23.55
CA GLY A 83 2.71 -13.12 -24.85
C GLY A 83 2.98 -11.64 -25.20
N ASN A 84 2.34 -10.70 -24.50
CA ASN A 84 2.37 -9.26 -24.82
C ASN A 84 3.33 -8.45 -23.94
N THR A 85 4.30 -9.10 -23.31
CA THR A 85 5.32 -8.43 -22.47
C THR A 85 6.68 -9.07 -22.63
N VAL A 86 7.75 -8.26 -22.64
CA VAL A 86 9.14 -8.76 -22.64
C VAL A 86 9.51 -9.56 -21.38
N LEU A 87 8.70 -9.48 -20.32
CA LEU A 87 8.91 -10.26 -19.10
C LEU A 87 8.54 -11.74 -19.27
N GLY A 88 7.64 -12.06 -20.20
CA GLY A 88 7.05 -13.39 -20.31
C GLY A 88 6.27 -13.80 -19.06
N SER A 89 6.16 -15.12 -18.86
CA SER A 89 5.33 -15.72 -17.81
C SER A 89 5.82 -15.41 -16.42
N ILE A 90 4.92 -14.95 -15.53
CA ILE A 90 5.24 -14.63 -14.14
C ILE A 90 6.01 -15.75 -13.42
N GLY A 91 7.05 -15.35 -12.66
CA GLY A 91 7.89 -16.28 -11.92
C GLY A 91 7.20 -16.88 -10.70
N ARG A 92 7.29 -18.21 -10.57
CA ARG A 92 6.84 -18.95 -9.38
C ARG A 92 7.74 -18.64 -8.18
N ALA A 93 7.17 -18.68 -6.97
CA ALA A 93 7.93 -18.52 -5.75
C ALA A 93 8.93 -19.70 -5.57
N PRO A 94 10.24 -19.44 -5.41
CA PRO A 94 11.27 -20.49 -5.44
C PRO A 94 11.27 -21.37 -4.19
N GLU A 95 10.83 -20.86 -3.05
CA GLU A 95 10.74 -21.62 -1.80
C GLU A 95 9.64 -22.70 -1.83
N HIS A 96 8.60 -22.50 -2.67
CA HIS A 96 7.44 -23.39 -2.76
C HIS A 96 7.00 -23.60 -4.23
N PRO A 97 7.88 -24.15 -5.09
CA PRO A 97 7.68 -24.12 -6.54
C PRO A 97 6.47 -24.92 -7.02
N GLY A 98 6.06 -25.95 -6.26
CA GLY A 98 4.92 -26.80 -6.57
C GLY A 98 3.61 -26.42 -5.88
N TYR A 99 3.58 -25.40 -5.01
CA TYR A 99 2.37 -25.05 -4.26
C TYR A 99 1.48 -24.07 -5.03
N ASP A 100 0.27 -24.50 -5.37
CA ASP A 100 -0.78 -23.62 -5.90
C ASP A 100 -1.75 -23.26 -4.76
N MET A 101 -1.55 -22.09 -4.19
CA MET A 101 -2.37 -21.56 -3.09
C MET A 101 -3.81 -21.32 -3.54
N LEU A 102 -4.04 -20.87 -4.78
CA LEU A 102 -5.40 -20.59 -5.25
C LEU A 102 -6.18 -21.89 -5.44
N GLU A 103 -5.57 -22.90 -6.07
CA GLU A 103 -6.18 -24.23 -6.26
C GLU A 103 -6.49 -24.93 -4.92
N ASP A 104 -5.59 -24.82 -3.93
CA ASP A 104 -5.77 -25.46 -2.63
C ASP A 104 -6.81 -24.73 -1.74
N VAL A 105 -6.77 -23.39 -1.70
CA VAL A 105 -7.52 -22.60 -0.73
C VAL A 105 -8.95 -22.31 -1.19
N ILE A 106 -9.15 -21.93 -2.46
CA ILE A 106 -10.47 -21.50 -2.98
C ILE A 106 -11.59 -22.53 -2.71
N PRO A 107 -11.45 -23.83 -3.08
CA PRO A 107 -12.53 -24.79 -2.84
C PRO A 107 -12.80 -25.02 -1.35
N LYS A 108 -11.76 -25.00 -0.50
CA LYS A 108 -11.89 -25.20 0.96
C LYS A 108 -12.51 -23.99 1.67
N ALA A 109 -12.21 -22.78 1.19
CA ALA A 109 -12.83 -21.54 1.64
C ALA A 109 -14.31 -21.50 1.24
N LYS A 110 -14.62 -21.85 -0.01
CA LYS A 110 -16.00 -21.92 -0.53
C LYS A 110 -16.86 -22.93 0.23
N ALA A 111 -16.32 -24.10 0.59
CA ALA A 111 -17.00 -25.09 1.43
C ALA A 111 -17.39 -24.56 2.82
N ARG A 112 -16.69 -23.51 3.28
CA ARG A 112 -16.95 -22.78 4.53
C ARG A 112 -17.75 -21.50 4.33
N GLY A 113 -18.24 -21.22 3.12
CA GLY A 113 -18.95 -19.99 2.81
C GLY A 113 -18.07 -18.73 2.84
N MET A 114 -16.76 -18.87 2.66
CA MET A 114 -15.82 -17.77 2.56
C MET A 114 -15.53 -17.42 1.10
N GLY A 115 -15.36 -16.15 0.80
CA GLY A 115 -14.88 -15.72 -0.51
C GLY A 115 -13.36 -15.54 -0.57
N SER A 116 -12.82 -15.57 -1.79
CA SER A 116 -11.37 -15.54 -2.06
C SER A 116 -11.03 -14.45 -3.08
N TYR A 117 -10.08 -13.60 -2.70
CA TYR A 117 -9.57 -12.49 -3.49
C TYR A 117 -8.09 -12.70 -3.78
N ALA A 118 -7.67 -12.52 -5.03
CA ALA A 118 -6.25 -12.40 -5.32
C ALA A 118 -5.75 -11.04 -4.80
N TRP A 119 -4.86 -11.07 -3.82
CA TRP A 119 -4.15 -9.90 -3.31
C TRP A 119 -2.83 -9.75 -4.07
N ILE A 120 -2.83 -8.88 -5.08
CA ILE A 120 -1.70 -8.63 -5.96
C ILE A 120 -0.95 -7.41 -5.45
N GLU A 121 0.28 -7.59 -5.02
CA GLU A 121 1.15 -6.49 -4.62
C GLU A 121 2.15 -6.17 -5.73
N GLU A 122 2.34 -4.87 -5.99
CA GLU A 122 3.23 -4.38 -7.03
C GLU A 122 4.69 -4.83 -6.79
N SER A 123 5.09 -4.97 -5.52
CA SER A 123 6.44 -5.31 -5.08
C SER A 123 7.53 -4.43 -5.71
N ASN A 124 7.21 -3.18 -6.05
CA ASN A 124 8.05 -2.30 -6.86
C ASN A 124 9.43 -1.99 -6.25
N TYR A 125 9.63 -2.26 -4.96
CA TYR A 125 10.89 -2.07 -4.24
C TYR A 125 11.70 -3.37 -4.11
N SER A 126 11.10 -4.52 -4.46
CA SER A 126 11.72 -5.83 -4.26
C SER A 126 12.99 -5.97 -5.08
N GLN A 127 14.08 -6.36 -4.41
CA GLN A 127 15.33 -6.67 -5.07
C GLN A 127 15.20 -7.91 -5.96
N ALA A 128 14.41 -8.90 -5.55
CA ALA A 128 14.22 -10.15 -6.30
C ALA A 128 13.64 -9.90 -7.70
N LEU A 129 12.76 -8.90 -7.83
CA LEU A 129 12.23 -8.51 -9.14
C LEU A 129 13.30 -7.92 -10.08
N ARG A 130 14.38 -7.34 -9.56
CA ARG A 130 15.43 -6.77 -10.43
C ARG A 130 16.23 -7.83 -11.18
N ASP A 131 16.34 -9.02 -10.59
CA ASP A 131 17.00 -10.17 -11.20
C ASP A 131 16.07 -10.92 -12.15
N TYR A 132 14.78 -10.55 -12.19
CA TYR A 132 13.80 -11.12 -13.09
C TYR A 132 14.14 -10.76 -14.55
N PRO A 133 14.04 -11.70 -15.51
CA PRO A 133 14.43 -11.47 -16.90
C PRO A 133 13.80 -10.22 -17.50
N ASN A 134 14.62 -9.37 -18.13
CA ASN A 134 14.21 -8.11 -18.76
C ASN A 134 13.62 -7.03 -17.83
N PHE A 135 13.52 -7.25 -16.51
CA PHE A 135 12.92 -6.29 -15.59
C PHE A 135 13.55 -4.89 -15.62
N PRO A 136 14.88 -4.72 -15.75
CA PRO A 136 15.49 -3.40 -15.87
C PRO A 136 14.96 -2.54 -17.03
N LYS A 137 14.33 -3.14 -18.07
CA LYS A 137 13.72 -2.40 -19.19
C LYS A 137 12.42 -1.68 -18.80
N LEU A 138 11.85 -2.03 -17.65
CA LEU A 138 10.58 -1.51 -17.16
C LEU A 138 10.72 -0.34 -16.20
N LEU A 139 11.96 -0.05 -15.80
CA LEU A 139 12.25 0.93 -14.78
C LEU A 139 11.90 2.33 -15.27
N GLU A 140 11.39 3.12 -14.35
CA GLU A 140 11.37 4.57 -14.45
C GLU A 140 12.78 5.10 -14.72
N VAL A 141 12.83 6.30 -15.27
CA VAL A 141 14.09 6.96 -15.62
C VAL A 141 14.15 8.31 -14.92
N ASP A 142 15.30 8.66 -14.36
CA ASP A 142 15.49 9.90 -13.63
C ASP A 142 15.70 11.13 -14.55
N LEU A 143 15.98 12.28 -13.92
CA LEU A 143 16.20 13.56 -14.59
C LEU A 143 17.36 13.55 -15.60
N TRP A 144 18.29 12.60 -15.51
CA TRP A 144 19.47 12.49 -16.37
C TRP A 144 19.45 11.30 -17.32
N GLY A 145 18.33 10.58 -17.40
CA GLY A 145 18.21 9.44 -18.31
C GLY A 145 18.71 8.13 -17.69
N ARG A 146 18.93 8.05 -16.38
CA ARG A 146 19.40 6.83 -15.70
C ARG A 146 18.20 6.02 -15.16
N PRO A 147 18.23 4.69 -15.24
CA PRO A 147 17.20 3.85 -14.61
C PRO A 147 17.11 4.09 -13.10
N THR A 148 15.88 4.12 -12.57
CA THR A 148 15.62 4.23 -11.12
C THR A 148 15.38 2.85 -10.52
N LEU A 149 14.94 2.83 -9.25
CA LEU A 149 14.57 1.61 -8.54
C LEU A 149 13.12 1.18 -8.73
N HIS A 150 12.33 1.95 -9.48
CA HIS A 150 10.89 1.78 -9.56
C HIS A 150 10.45 1.46 -10.98
N THR A 151 9.34 0.73 -11.13
CA THR A 151 8.72 0.42 -12.42
C THR A 151 7.84 1.56 -12.92
N CYS A 152 7.76 1.72 -14.24
CA CYS A 152 6.99 2.79 -14.86
C CYS A 152 5.58 2.33 -15.23
N PHE A 153 4.55 2.96 -14.65
CA PHE A 153 3.14 2.70 -15.01
C PHE A 153 2.81 2.94 -16.49
N ASN A 154 3.60 3.74 -17.22
CA ASN A 154 3.38 4.01 -18.65
C ASN A 154 4.18 3.12 -19.58
N ASN A 155 5.02 2.22 -19.06
CA ASN A 155 5.72 1.25 -19.88
C ASN A 155 4.72 0.15 -20.30
N PRO A 156 4.50 -0.08 -21.61
CA PRO A 156 3.53 -1.05 -22.09
C PRO A 156 3.83 -2.49 -21.64
N ASP A 157 5.10 -2.88 -21.54
CA ASP A 157 5.47 -4.22 -21.08
C ASP A 157 5.16 -4.42 -19.59
N TYR A 158 5.32 -3.38 -18.78
CA TYR A 158 4.97 -3.43 -17.36
C TYR A 158 3.46 -3.52 -17.16
N LYS A 159 2.71 -2.67 -17.86
CA LYS A 159 1.24 -2.74 -17.88
C LYS A 159 0.77 -4.13 -18.28
N ASN A 160 1.22 -4.59 -19.45
CA ASN A 160 0.79 -5.86 -20.01
C ASN A 160 1.14 -7.04 -19.09
N TRP A 161 2.26 -7.01 -18.39
CA TRP A 161 2.59 -8.08 -17.44
C TRP A 161 1.56 -8.18 -16.31
N HIS A 162 1.17 -7.07 -15.70
CA HIS A 162 0.12 -7.07 -14.68
C HIS A 162 -1.27 -7.38 -15.24
N LEU A 163 -1.59 -6.92 -16.45
CA LEU A 163 -2.84 -7.28 -17.11
C LEU A 163 -2.89 -8.78 -17.43
N SER A 164 -1.77 -9.39 -17.82
CA SER A 164 -1.65 -10.83 -18.01
C SER A 164 -1.87 -11.62 -16.72
N ILE A 165 -1.34 -11.14 -15.58
CA ILE A 165 -1.57 -11.76 -14.26
C ILE A 165 -3.07 -11.72 -13.92
N VAL A 166 -3.70 -10.56 -14.13
CA VAL A 166 -5.14 -10.37 -13.86
C VAL A 166 -6.00 -11.26 -14.77
N GLU A 167 -5.69 -11.30 -16.07
CA GLU A 167 -6.39 -12.15 -17.04
C GLU A 167 -6.24 -13.63 -16.72
N ASP A 168 -5.03 -14.09 -16.40
CA ASP A 168 -4.74 -15.46 -16.00
C ASP A 168 -5.58 -15.84 -14.78
N TYR A 169 -5.50 -15.06 -13.69
CA TYR A 169 -6.23 -15.37 -12.47
C TYR A 169 -7.74 -15.33 -12.66
N ALA A 170 -8.26 -14.33 -13.36
CA ALA A 170 -9.70 -14.16 -13.56
C ALA A 170 -10.31 -15.26 -14.44
N LYS A 171 -9.52 -15.88 -15.35
CA LYS A 171 -10.00 -16.96 -16.23
C LYS A 171 -9.73 -18.36 -15.68
N SER A 172 -8.68 -18.52 -14.87
CA SER A 172 -8.21 -19.83 -14.42
C SER A 172 -8.77 -20.23 -13.05
N TYR A 173 -9.23 -19.28 -12.22
CA TYR A 173 -9.70 -19.54 -10.86
C TYR A 173 -11.09 -18.97 -10.59
N ASP A 174 -11.85 -19.66 -9.74
CA ASP A 174 -13.15 -19.18 -9.24
C ASP A 174 -12.98 -18.18 -8.10
N LEU A 175 -12.38 -17.02 -8.41
CA LEU A 175 -12.18 -15.91 -7.48
C LEU A 175 -13.46 -15.07 -7.32
N ASP A 176 -13.66 -14.52 -6.13
CA ASP A 176 -14.70 -13.52 -5.82
C ASP A 176 -14.21 -12.10 -6.13
N GLY A 177 -12.88 -11.87 -6.09
CA GLY A 177 -12.33 -10.60 -6.53
C GLY A 177 -10.82 -10.53 -6.65
N ILE A 178 -10.36 -9.32 -6.97
CA ILE A 178 -8.97 -8.93 -7.09
C ILE A 178 -8.78 -7.65 -6.28
N ALA A 179 -7.74 -7.63 -5.47
CA ALA A 179 -7.31 -6.45 -4.73
C ALA A 179 -5.87 -6.14 -5.14
N TRP A 180 -5.63 -4.95 -5.69
CA TRP A 180 -4.30 -4.56 -6.17
C TRP A 180 -3.67 -3.49 -5.25
N CYS A 181 -2.37 -3.62 -5.01
CA CYS A 181 -1.64 -2.81 -4.04
C CYS A 181 -0.40 -2.13 -4.63
N SER A 182 -0.37 -0.79 -4.55
CA SER A 182 0.82 0.04 -4.76
C SER A 182 0.95 1.06 -3.65
N GLU A 183 2.11 1.04 -2.99
CA GLU A 183 2.46 1.94 -1.89
C GLU A 183 3.56 2.90 -2.34
N ARG A 184 3.27 3.70 -3.37
CA ARG A 184 4.19 4.71 -3.90
C ARG A 184 3.55 6.10 -3.98
N PRO A 185 4.19 7.13 -3.41
CA PRO A 185 3.87 8.51 -3.75
C PRO A 185 4.57 8.92 -5.06
N GLY A 186 4.01 9.89 -5.78
CA GLY A 186 4.68 10.49 -6.93
C GLY A 186 5.93 11.30 -6.54
N PRO A 187 6.77 11.66 -7.53
CA PRO A 187 8.11 12.20 -7.28
C PRO A 187 8.11 13.53 -6.53
N LEU A 188 7.10 14.40 -6.73
CA LEU A 188 6.99 15.65 -5.99
C LEU A 188 6.62 15.39 -4.52
N ASN A 189 5.64 14.52 -4.27
CA ASN A 189 5.23 14.15 -2.91
C ASN A 189 6.41 13.57 -2.12
N LEU A 190 7.24 12.75 -2.76
CA LEU A 190 8.43 12.19 -2.14
C LEU A 190 9.44 13.31 -1.78
N ALA A 191 9.74 14.19 -2.74
CA ALA A 191 10.71 15.28 -2.58
C ALA A 191 10.33 16.33 -1.53
N ILE A 192 9.03 16.55 -1.28
CA ILE A 192 8.59 17.47 -0.22
C ILE A 192 8.48 16.80 1.14
N GLN A 193 8.37 15.46 1.20
CA GLN A 193 8.14 14.71 2.42
C GLN A 193 9.43 14.37 3.16
N LYS A 194 10.52 14.07 2.43
CA LYS A 194 11.79 13.66 3.02
C LYS A 194 12.98 14.09 2.14
N PRO A 195 14.21 14.08 2.68
CA PRO A 195 15.40 14.14 1.85
C PRO A 195 15.38 13.02 0.81
N VAL A 196 15.75 13.34 -0.43
CA VAL A 196 15.71 12.39 -1.54
C VAL A 196 17.02 12.36 -2.30
N GLU A 197 17.32 11.22 -2.87
CA GLU A 197 18.41 11.05 -3.83
C GLU A 197 17.94 11.32 -5.27
N ALA A 198 18.91 11.63 -6.12
CA ALA A 198 18.69 11.88 -7.54
C ALA A 198 17.88 10.77 -8.25
N GLY A 199 18.15 9.50 -7.89
CA GLY A 199 17.49 8.34 -8.48
C GLY A 199 16.06 8.09 -8.00
N GLU A 200 15.58 8.82 -6.99
CA GLU A 200 14.19 8.73 -6.50
C GLU A 200 13.23 9.64 -7.28
N LEU A 201 13.76 10.60 -8.05
CA LEU A 201 12.94 11.52 -8.87
C LEU A 201 12.83 11.01 -10.31
N GLY A 202 11.95 10.02 -10.47
CA GLY A 202 11.80 9.21 -11.68
C GLY A 202 10.71 9.60 -12.68
N CYS A 203 10.53 8.66 -13.60
CA CYS A 203 9.58 8.54 -14.71
C CYS A 203 9.79 9.41 -15.96
N PHE A 204 10.94 10.06 -16.15
CA PHE A 204 11.30 10.73 -17.41
C PHE A 204 11.66 9.76 -18.56
N CYS A 205 11.08 8.56 -18.59
CA CYS A 205 11.28 7.61 -19.68
C CYS A 205 10.55 8.08 -20.95
N ALA A 206 10.87 7.49 -22.11
CA ALA A 206 10.29 7.89 -23.38
C ALA A 206 8.75 7.87 -23.40
N HIS A 207 8.13 6.91 -22.69
CA HIS A 207 6.67 6.77 -22.60
C HIS A 207 6.02 7.94 -21.87
N CYS A 208 6.50 8.28 -20.67
CA CYS A 208 5.98 9.41 -19.90
C CYS A 208 6.27 10.75 -20.56
N GLN A 209 7.44 10.92 -21.20
CA GLN A 209 7.72 12.13 -21.98
C GLN A 209 6.73 12.29 -23.14
N GLN A 210 6.40 11.20 -23.83
CA GLN A 210 5.41 11.23 -24.89
C GLN A 210 4.02 11.56 -24.35
N LEU A 211 3.61 10.95 -23.24
CA LEU A 211 2.34 11.24 -22.58
C LEU A 211 2.28 12.71 -22.13
N GLY A 212 3.35 13.24 -21.55
CA GLY A 212 3.46 14.63 -21.15
C GLY A 212 3.28 15.59 -22.33
N ARG A 213 3.95 15.34 -23.46
CA ARG A 213 3.76 16.12 -24.69
C ARG A 213 2.32 16.05 -25.20
N ASN A 214 1.68 14.88 -25.17
CA ASN A 214 0.29 14.71 -25.60
C ASN A 214 -0.69 15.50 -24.71
N LEU A 215 -0.37 15.67 -23.42
CA LEU A 215 -1.14 16.47 -22.46
C LEU A 215 -0.77 17.97 -22.48
N GLY A 216 0.11 18.40 -23.40
CA GLY A 216 0.56 19.79 -23.48
C GLY A 216 1.54 20.21 -22.38
N ILE A 217 2.13 19.26 -21.65
CA ILE A 217 3.15 19.53 -20.64
C ILE A 217 4.50 19.74 -21.32
N ASN A 218 5.17 20.85 -21.00
CA ASN A 218 6.55 21.06 -21.44
C ASN A 218 7.50 20.17 -20.63
N VAL A 219 7.89 19.04 -21.24
CA VAL A 219 8.75 18.01 -20.62
C VAL A 219 10.08 18.56 -20.14
N GLU A 220 10.73 19.42 -20.93
CA GLU A 220 12.03 19.98 -20.56
C GLU A 220 11.90 20.92 -19.37
N ARG A 221 10.84 21.74 -19.33
CA ARG A 221 10.56 22.59 -18.15
C ARG A 221 10.17 21.77 -16.92
N ALA A 222 9.47 20.65 -17.09
CA ALA A 222 9.21 19.72 -15.98
C ALA A 222 10.53 19.16 -15.42
N ARG A 223 11.46 18.77 -16.30
CA ARG A 223 12.79 18.27 -15.94
C ARG A 223 13.62 19.35 -15.22
N GLU A 224 13.68 20.56 -15.76
CA GLU A 224 14.34 21.71 -15.13
C GLU A 224 13.74 22.03 -13.76
N GLY A 225 12.41 22.04 -13.66
CA GLY A 225 11.70 22.27 -12.41
C GLY A 225 12.00 21.20 -11.36
N MET A 226 11.96 19.92 -11.74
CA MET A 226 12.30 18.81 -10.83
C MET A 226 13.78 18.82 -10.43
N ALA A 227 14.70 19.24 -11.32
CA ALA A 227 16.09 19.45 -10.96
C ALA A 227 16.26 20.59 -9.95
N ALA A 228 15.47 21.67 -10.07
CA ALA A 228 15.43 22.74 -9.09
C ALA A 228 14.85 22.26 -7.74
N VAL A 229 13.80 21.42 -7.76
CA VAL A 229 13.26 20.77 -6.55
C VAL A 229 14.33 19.91 -5.87
N LEU A 230 15.08 19.10 -6.62
CA LEU A 230 16.16 18.29 -6.05
C LEU A 230 17.27 19.15 -5.45
N ALA A 231 17.71 20.20 -6.15
CA ALA A 231 18.72 21.11 -5.63
C ALA A 231 18.25 21.80 -4.34
N TRP A 232 16.99 22.22 -4.29
CA TRP A 232 16.36 22.75 -3.08
C TRP A 232 16.34 21.71 -1.95
N ASN A 233 15.87 20.49 -2.23
CA ASN A 233 15.81 19.41 -1.25
C ASN A 233 17.20 19.11 -0.65
N ASN A 234 18.24 18.98 -1.49
CA ASN A 234 19.61 18.73 -1.06
C ASN A 234 20.18 19.87 -0.22
N LYS A 235 19.97 21.12 -0.66
CA LYS A 235 20.39 22.32 0.07
C LYS A 235 19.73 22.35 1.46
N THR A 236 18.40 22.27 1.50
CA THR A 236 17.62 22.36 2.73
C THR A 236 17.90 21.20 3.70
N SER A 237 17.98 19.96 3.20
CA SER A 237 18.23 18.78 4.05
C SER A 237 19.65 18.70 4.61
N SER A 238 20.59 19.43 4.02
CA SER A 238 21.95 19.64 4.57
C SER A 238 22.02 20.66 5.72
N GLY A 239 20.92 21.36 6.02
CA GLY A 239 20.86 22.42 7.04
C GLY A 239 21.21 23.82 6.53
N GLU A 240 21.48 23.99 5.23
CA GLU A 240 21.67 25.31 4.64
C GLU A 240 20.35 26.09 4.63
N LYS A 241 20.36 27.28 5.25
CA LYS A 241 19.17 28.13 5.35
C LYS A 241 19.03 29.04 4.13
N ASP A 242 17.84 29.05 3.54
CA ASP A 242 17.50 30.08 2.56
C ASP A 242 17.05 31.35 3.30
N PRO A 243 17.54 32.55 2.93
CA PRO A 243 17.13 33.80 3.60
C PRO A 243 15.62 34.04 3.63
N ASP A 244 14.88 33.55 2.63
CA ASP A 244 13.42 33.66 2.56
C ASP A 244 12.67 32.47 3.18
N GLY A 245 13.40 31.47 3.67
CA GLY A 245 12.88 30.21 4.20
C GLY A 245 12.73 29.09 3.15
N ALA A 246 12.74 27.86 3.63
CA ALA A 246 12.59 26.62 2.87
C ALA A 246 11.25 26.56 2.11
N PHE A 247 10.13 26.82 2.79
CA PHE A 247 8.80 26.79 2.18
C PHE A 247 8.67 27.83 1.05
N THR A 248 9.09 29.07 1.31
CA THR A 248 9.03 30.16 0.32
C THR A 248 9.87 29.85 -0.91
N SER A 249 11.06 29.28 -0.70
CA SER A 249 11.97 28.90 -1.78
C SER A 249 11.42 27.76 -2.63
N PHE A 250 10.80 26.76 -2.01
CA PHE A 250 10.05 25.73 -2.72
C PHE A 250 8.88 26.31 -3.51
N TRP A 251 8.08 27.18 -2.89
CA TRP A 251 6.92 27.79 -3.56
C TRP A 251 7.34 28.61 -4.79
N ARG A 252 8.48 29.29 -4.73
CA ARG A 252 9.08 30.01 -5.87
C ARG A 252 9.43 29.09 -7.03
N ILE A 253 9.88 27.86 -6.75
CA ILE A 253 10.13 26.86 -7.79
C ILE A 253 8.82 26.52 -8.50
N LEU A 254 7.72 26.30 -7.78
CA LEU A 254 6.41 26.02 -8.37
C LEU A 254 5.88 27.18 -9.22
N LEU A 255 6.04 28.42 -8.77
CA LEU A 255 5.67 29.61 -9.55
C LEU A 255 6.49 29.75 -10.85
N ARG A 256 7.76 29.34 -10.80
CA ARG A 256 8.65 29.37 -11.97
C ARG A 256 8.39 28.20 -12.91
N TYR A 257 8.13 27.02 -12.38
CA TYR A 257 7.96 25.76 -13.11
C TYR A 257 6.65 25.09 -12.70
N PRO A 258 5.49 25.63 -13.14
CA PRO A 258 4.20 24.98 -12.87
C PRO A 258 4.13 23.56 -13.46
N GLU A 259 5.01 23.24 -14.42
CA GLU A 259 5.18 21.90 -14.97
C GLU A 259 5.53 20.86 -13.90
N VAL A 260 6.11 21.24 -12.76
CA VAL A 260 6.35 20.33 -11.62
C VAL A 260 5.02 19.75 -11.09
N LEU A 261 4.00 20.60 -10.92
CA LEU A 261 2.67 20.16 -10.50
C LEU A 261 1.96 19.37 -11.61
N ALA A 262 2.13 19.78 -12.86
CA ALA A 262 1.58 19.04 -14.00
C ALA A 262 2.20 17.63 -14.11
N TRP A 263 3.50 17.50 -13.83
CA TRP A 263 4.22 16.24 -13.86
C TRP A 263 3.83 15.32 -12.70
N GLN A 264 3.65 15.86 -11.49
CA GLN A 264 3.07 15.11 -10.36
C GLN A 264 1.68 14.58 -10.71
N ASN A 265 0.83 15.43 -11.31
CA ASN A 265 -0.48 15.00 -11.79
C ASN A 265 -0.36 13.89 -12.84
N LEU A 266 0.50 14.02 -13.84
CA LEU A 266 0.71 12.98 -14.85
C LEU A 266 1.05 11.64 -14.20
N TRP A 267 1.97 11.64 -13.21
CA TRP A 267 2.35 10.42 -12.50
C TRP A 267 1.14 9.80 -11.78
N THR A 268 0.38 10.58 -11.01
CA THR A 268 -0.82 10.11 -10.29
C THR A 268 -1.91 9.60 -11.25
N HIS A 269 -2.12 10.27 -12.39
CA HIS A 269 -3.04 9.79 -13.42
C HIS A 269 -2.56 8.49 -14.06
N SER A 270 -1.26 8.28 -14.19
CA SER A 270 -0.70 7.05 -14.77
C SER A 270 -0.97 5.84 -13.87
N GLN A 271 -0.87 6.02 -12.54
CA GLN A 271 -1.28 5.00 -11.57
C GLN A 271 -2.79 4.71 -11.67
N ARG A 272 -3.64 5.76 -11.74
CA ARG A 272 -5.09 5.58 -11.91
C ARG A 272 -5.47 4.93 -13.25
N GLN A 273 -4.72 5.20 -14.32
CA GLN A 273 -4.92 4.52 -15.59
C GLN A 273 -4.61 3.03 -15.48
N MET A 274 -3.58 2.65 -14.71
CA MET A 274 -3.30 1.23 -14.42
C MET A 274 -4.49 0.57 -13.70
N TYR A 275 -5.15 1.26 -12.77
CA TYR A 275 -6.37 0.78 -12.10
C TYR A 275 -7.51 0.59 -13.09
N ALA A 276 -7.73 1.56 -13.98
CA ALA A 276 -8.73 1.47 -15.02
C ALA A 276 -8.46 0.29 -15.98
N ASP A 277 -7.20 0.09 -16.37
CA ASP A 277 -6.77 -1.00 -17.25
C ASP A 277 -7.01 -2.38 -16.58
N ILE A 278 -6.63 -2.54 -15.30
CA ILE A 278 -6.89 -3.75 -14.50
C ILE A 278 -8.39 -3.99 -14.36
N TYR A 279 -9.17 -2.97 -13.98
CA TYR A 279 -10.61 -3.08 -13.83
C TYR A 279 -11.28 -3.54 -15.13
N GLY A 280 -10.89 -2.95 -16.27
CA GLY A 280 -11.40 -3.31 -17.58
C GLY A 280 -11.13 -4.77 -17.94
N VAL A 281 -9.89 -5.24 -17.77
CA VAL A 281 -9.52 -6.64 -18.05
C VAL A 281 -10.26 -7.61 -17.14
N ALA A 282 -10.29 -7.34 -15.83
CA ALA A 282 -11.00 -8.19 -14.86
C ALA A 282 -12.49 -8.31 -15.21
N LYS A 283 -13.18 -7.20 -15.46
CA LYS A 283 -14.61 -7.19 -15.84
C LYS A 283 -14.89 -7.83 -17.20
N ALA A 284 -13.96 -7.73 -18.14
CA ALA A 284 -14.07 -8.40 -19.43
C ALA A 284 -13.91 -9.94 -19.32
N CYS A 285 -13.11 -10.41 -18.36
CA CYS A 285 -12.94 -11.84 -18.09
C CYS A 285 -14.13 -12.42 -17.30
N LYS A 286 -14.55 -11.72 -16.24
CA LYS A 286 -15.61 -12.14 -15.32
C LYS A 286 -16.33 -10.89 -14.78
N GLN A 287 -17.53 -10.63 -15.27
CA GLN A 287 -18.26 -9.38 -15.03
C GLN A 287 -18.59 -9.15 -13.54
N ASP A 288 -18.85 -10.21 -12.80
CA ASP A 288 -19.18 -10.19 -11.37
C ASP A 288 -17.96 -10.20 -10.45
N LEU A 289 -16.75 -10.41 -10.98
CA LEU A 289 -15.50 -10.39 -10.21
C LEU A 289 -15.29 -9.00 -9.60
N GLN A 290 -15.20 -8.90 -8.28
CA GLN A 290 -14.99 -7.63 -7.62
C GLN A 290 -13.55 -7.14 -7.81
N VAL A 291 -13.37 -5.84 -7.98
CA VAL A 291 -12.06 -5.23 -8.15
C VAL A 291 -11.92 -4.03 -7.22
N GLY A 292 -10.80 -3.96 -6.52
CA GLY A 292 -10.55 -2.83 -5.62
C GLY A 292 -9.09 -2.56 -5.33
N TRP A 293 -8.87 -1.40 -4.72
CA TRP A 293 -7.55 -0.80 -4.59
C TRP A 293 -7.15 -0.63 -3.14
N HIS A 294 -5.90 -0.93 -2.86
CA HIS A 294 -5.26 -0.54 -1.61
C HIS A 294 -4.83 0.92 -1.66
N VAL A 295 -5.39 1.74 -0.77
CA VAL A 295 -4.98 3.13 -0.62
C VAL A 295 -3.96 3.23 0.50
N TYR A 296 -2.71 3.46 0.12
CA TYR A 296 -1.54 3.56 1.01
C TYR A 296 -1.76 4.49 2.21
N HIS A 297 -1.19 4.12 3.37
CA HIS A 297 -1.36 4.79 4.66
C HIS A 297 -0.98 6.28 4.66
N ASN A 298 -0.13 6.72 3.72
CA ASN A 298 0.24 8.13 3.58
C ASN A 298 -0.99 9.04 3.38
N ILE A 299 -2.14 8.48 3.01
CA ILE A 299 -3.44 9.14 2.99
C ILE A 299 -3.86 9.75 4.34
N SER A 300 -3.35 9.20 5.45
CA SER A 300 -3.57 9.68 6.80
C SER A 300 -2.50 10.67 7.29
N PHE A 301 -1.38 10.82 6.59
CA PHE A 301 -0.22 11.59 7.07
C PHE A 301 0.08 12.82 6.23
N SER A 302 -0.18 12.76 4.93
CA SER A 302 0.21 13.80 3.99
C SER A 302 -1.01 14.48 3.38
N PRO A 303 -1.23 15.79 3.63
CA PRO A 303 -2.31 16.51 2.96
C PRO A 303 -2.09 16.57 1.43
N PHE A 304 -0.83 16.50 0.99
CA PHE A 304 -0.45 16.50 -0.43
C PHE A 304 -0.79 15.16 -1.10
N TYR A 305 -0.43 14.04 -0.48
CA TYR A 305 -0.81 12.71 -0.98
C TYR A 305 -2.33 12.52 -0.93
N ARG A 306 -2.99 13.07 0.11
CA ARG A 306 -4.45 13.08 0.22
C ARG A 306 -5.14 13.86 -0.88
N ALA A 307 -4.52 14.93 -1.39
CA ALA A 307 -5.02 15.65 -2.55
C ALA A 307 -4.87 14.84 -3.86
N ASP A 308 -3.82 14.04 -3.98
CA ASP A 308 -3.59 13.19 -5.17
C ASP A 308 -4.55 11.99 -5.23
N GLN A 309 -4.86 11.40 -4.08
CA GLN A 309 -5.69 10.20 -3.96
C GLN A 309 -7.16 10.53 -3.73
N ASP A 310 -7.77 11.19 -4.71
CA ASP A 310 -9.20 11.51 -4.72
C ASP A 310 -10.07 10.25 -4.79
N TYR A 311 -10.83 9.98 -3.72
CA TYR A 311 -11.73 8.83 -3.64
C TYR A 311 -12.85 8.86 -4.68
N GLY A 312 -13.35 10.04 -5.07
CA GLY A 312 -14.39 10.16 -6.08
C GLY A 312 -13.89 9.75 -7.46
N GLU A 313 -12.63 10.06 -7.79
CA GLU A 313 -12.00 9.60 -9.02
C GLU A 313 -11.70 8.10 -8.99
N LEU A 314 -11.20 7.59 -7.86
CA LEU A 314 -10.94 6.15 -7.68
C LEU A 314 -12.24 5.33 -7.80
N ALA A 315 -13.35 5.80 -7.24
CA ALA A 315 -14.64 5.10 -7.25
C ALA A 315 -15.15 4.77 -8.66
N LYS A 316 -14.78 5.57 -9.68
CA LYS A 316 -15.18 5.34 -11.09
C LYS A 316 -14.69 4.02 -11.66
N VAL A 317 -13.63 3.47 -11.08
CA VAL A 317 -13.00 2.20 -11.50
C VAL A 317 -12.87 1.26 -10.31
N SER A 318 -13.80 1.29 -9.35
CA SER A 318 -13.70 0.48 -8.13
C SER A 318 -15.04 -0.13 -7.73
N ASP A 319 -15.04 -1.43 -7.44
CA ASP A 319 -16.12 -2.03 -6.65
C ASP A 319 -15.88 -1.78 -5.15
N PHE A 320 -14.62 -1.73 -4.72
CA PHE A 320 -14.26 -1.37 -3.35
C PHE A 320 -12.91 -0.64 -3.24
N LEU A 321 -12.73 0.10 -2.14
CA LEU A 321 -11.45 0.68 -1.72
C LEU A 321 -11.08 0.12 -0.35
N LYS A 322 -9.88 -0.48 -0.25
CA LYS A 322 -9.25 -0.82 1.03
C LYS A 322 -8.44 0.38 1.50
N ILE A 323 -8.95 1.12 2.46
CA ILE A 323 -8.24 2.28 3.01
C ILE A 323 -7.34 1.81 4.13
N VAL A 324 -6.04 2.13 4.07
CA VAL A 324 -5.13 1.82 5.16
C VAL A 324 -5.36 2.78 6.32
N ILE A 325 -5.91 2.25 7.41
CA ILE A 325 -6.23 2.99 8.63
C ILE A 325 -5.62 2.23 9.82
N TYR A 326 -4.31 1.97 9.71
CA TYR A 326 -3.58 1.10 10.63
C TYR A 326 -3.24 1.89 11.91
N ASN A 327 -4.18 1.91 12.85
CA ASN A 327 -4.09 2.80 14.00
C ASN A 327 -2.89 2.52 14.92
N ASN A 328 -2.51 1.25 15.13
CA ASN A 328 -1.38 0.94 16.01
C ASN A 328 -0.06 1.49 15.42
N CYS A 329 0.36 1.03 14.23
CA CYS A 329 1.60 1.51 13.61
C CYS A 329 1.55 2.96 13.08
N ALA A 330 0.37 3.60 13.04
CA ALA A 330 0.24 5.00 12.63
C ALA A 330 1.08 5.95 13.50
N GLY A 331 1.23 5.67 14.79
CA GLY A 331 1.99 6.53 15.70
C GLY A 331 3.45 6.70 15.28
N PRO A 332 4.27 5.63 15.30
CA PRO A 332 5.65 5.65 14.82
C PRO A 332 5.82 6.17 13.38
N ARG A 333 4.90 5.81 12.48
CA ARG A 333 4.92 6.25 11.08
C ARG A 333 4.67 7.74 10.94
N PHE A 334 3.71 8.31 11.67
CA PHE A 334 3.42 9.73 11.61
C PHE A 334 4.48 10.57 12.32
N PHE A 335 5.03 10.07 13.45
CA PHE A 335 6.21 10.67 14.09
C PHE A 335 7.36 10.80 13.08
N THR A 336 7.64 9.72 12.36
CA THR A 336 8.68 9.68 11.31
C THR A 336 8.37 10.63 10.16
N TRP A 337 7.12 10.65 9.70
CA TRP A 337 6.67 11.52 8.62
C TRP A 337 6.86 13.00 8.97
N VAL A 338 6.41 13.43 10.15
CA VAL A 338 6.56 14.82 10.62
C VAL A 338 8.03 15.19 10.82
N THR A 339 8.82 14.29 11.40
CA THR A 339 10.27 14.49 11.56
C THR A 339 10.96 14.68 10.20
N SER A 340 10.55 13.91 9.20
CA SER A 340 11.16 13.93 7.86
C SER A 340 10.80 15.18 7.07
N ILE A 341 9.55 15.64 7.14
CA ILE A 341 9.12 16.85 6.42
C ILE A 341 9.74 18.12 7.02
N CYS A 342 10.07 18.10 8.32
CA CYS A 342 10.85 19.14 8.98
C CYS A 342 12.34 19.14 8.58
N ARG A 343 12.78 18.24 7.70
CA ARG A 343 14.10 18.30 7.06
C ARG A 343 14.05 18.87 5.63
N THR A 344 12.85 19.18 5.15
CA THR A 344 12.61 19.62 3.77
C THR A 344 11.61 20.77 3.74
N LEU A 345 10.33 20.53 3.41
CA LEU A 345 9.33 21.58 3.20
C LEU A 345 9.18 22.52 4.40
N PHE A 346 9.29 21.98 5.62
CA PHE A 346 9.17 22.73 6.87
C PHE A 346 10.48 22.81 7.65
N ALA A 347 11.63 22.87 6.97
CA ALA A 347 12.94 22.90 7.62
C ALA A 347 13.23 24.14 8.49
N ASP A 348 12.40 25.18 8.39
CA ASP A 348 12.48 26.36 9.25
C ASP A 348 11.71 26.21 10.58
N ALA A 349 11.02 25.09 10.78
CA ALA A 349 10.20 24.80 11.96
C ALA A 349 10.60 23.46 12.59
N THR A 350 10.24 23.30 13.86
CA THR A 350 10.44 22.05 14.60
C THR A 350 9.25 21.11 14.42
N PRO A 351 9.44 19.79 14.61
CA PRO A 351 8.33 18.84 14.62
C PRO A 351 7.18 19.21 15.59
N ALA A 352 7.51 19.78 16.75
CA ALA A 352 6.52 20.24 17.74
C ALA A 352 5.66 21.41 17.24
N GLU A 353 6.17 22.25 16.32
CA GLU A 353 5.43 23.34 15.69
C GLU A 353 4.61 22.85 14.48
N VAL A 354 5.15 21.91 13.71
CA VAL A 354 4.52 21.39 12.49
C VAL A 354 3.41 20.39 12.80
N TYR A 355 3.59 19.53 13.81
CA TYR A 355 2.63 18.48 14.15
C TYR A 355 1.20 19.01 14.41
N PRO A 356 0.98 20.05 15.26
CA PRO A 356 -0.36 20.60 15.47
C PRO A 356 -0.99 21.20 14.21
N LEU A 357 -0.18 21.73 13.29
CA LEU A 357 -0.66 22.19 11.98
C LEU A 357 -1.12 21.01 11.13
N MET A 358 -0.34 19.92 11.07
CA MET A 358 -0.71 18.73 10.31
C MET A 358 -2.00 18.09 10.82
N LEU A 359 -2.18 17.98 12.13
CA LEU A 359 -3.45 17.51 12.71
C LEU A 359 -4.64 18.35 12.21
N LYS A 360 -4.51 19.69 12.20
CA LYS A 360 -5.57 20.58 11.69
C LYS A 360 -5.83 20.42 10.20
N LEU A 361 -4.78 20.37 9.37
CA LEU A 361 -4.92 20.19 7.92
C LEU A 361 -5.54 18.84 7.55
N LEU A 362 -5.28 17.81 8.34
CA LEU A 362 -5.77 16.46 8.13
C LEU A 362 -7.08 16.17 8.88
N ASN A 363 -7.56 17.12 9.70
CA ASN A 363 -8.72 16.96 10.59
C ASN A 363 -8.58 15.77 11.57
N LEU A 364 -7.39 15.63 12.15
CA LEU A 364 -7.03 14.61 13.13
C LEU A 364 -6.97 15.21 14.55
N ASP A 365 -7.10 14.34 15.55
CA ASP A 365 -7.08 14.67 16.98
C ASP A 365 -6.47 13.47 17.69
N GLU A 366 -5.17 13.51 17.89
CA GLU A 366 -4.35 12.42 18.40
C GLU A 366 -3.42 12.96 19.52
N GLY A 367 -2.71 12.07 20.20
CA GLY A 367 -1.90 12.41 21.38
C GLY A 367 -0.76 13.40 21.10
N GLN A 368 0.04 13.69 22.13
CA GLN A 368 1.19 14.58 22.00
C GLN A 368 2.27 13.97 21.09
N PHE A 369 3.00 14.84 20.38
CA PHE A 369 4.02 14.40 19.42
C PHE A 369 5.07 13.46 20.03
N ASP A 370 5.53 13.75 21.25
CA ASP A 370 6.59 12.99 21.92
C ASP A 370 6.14 11.60 22.41
N ASP A 371 4.84 11.41 22.61
CA ASP A 371 4.25 10.14 23.07
C ASP A 371 3.69 9.29 21.91
N LEU A 372 3.68 9.84 20.70
CA LEU A 372 2.95 9.29 19.57
C LEU A 372 3.43 7.88 19.18
N SER A 373 4.75 7.65 19.24
CA SER A 373 5.35 6.35 18.93
C SER A 373 5.01 5.25 19.94
N GLN A 374 4.66 5.64 21.17
CA GLN A 374 4.37 4.76 22.29
C GLN A 374 2.89 4.36 22.34
N ILE A 375 2.00 5.24 21.87
CA ILE A 375 0.55 5.08 22.03
C ILE A 375 -0.19 4.73 20.73
N GLY A 376 0.42 4.95 19.56
CA GLY A 376 -0.26 4.78 18.27
C GLY A 376 -1.33 5.85 18.05
N PHE A 377 -2.27 5.59 17.13
CA PHE A 377 -3.46 6.39 16.93
C PHE A 377 -4.68 5.75 17.59
N SER A 378 -5.63 6.60 17.95
CA SER A 378 -6.88 6.22 18.62
C SER A 378 -7.82 5.39 17.73
N ALA A 379 -8.77 4.70 18.37
CA ALA A 379 -9.90 4.10 17.65
C ALA A 379 -10.80 5.18 17.01
N ASP A 380 -10.87 6.39 17.58
CA ASP A 380 -11.65 7.48 16.99
C ASP A 380 -11.06 7.96 15.65
N TYR A 381 -9.73 7.93 15.47
CA TYR A 381 -9.12 8.08 14.16
C TYR A 381 -9.67 7.07 13.15
N VAL A 382 -9.81 5.80 13.54
CA VAL A 382 -10.36 4.77 12.66
C VAL A 382 -11.78 5.13 12.22
N LYS A 383 -12.61 5.56 13.15
CA LYS A 383 -13.97 6.04 12.87
C LYS A 383 -13.98 7.23 11.91
N ARG A 384 -13.19 8.27 12.20
CA ARG A 384 -13.15 9.51 11.41
C ARG A 384 -12.62 9.30 10.00
N GLU A 385 -11.53 8.57 9.84
CA GLU A 385 -10.98 8.28 8.51
C GLU A 385 -11.90 7.36 7.70
N THR A 386 -12.58 6.42 8.35
CA THR A 386 -13.61 5.61 7.69
C THR A 386 -14.76 6.49 7.20
N ALA A 387 -15.29 7.37 8.06
CA ALA A 387 -16.38 8.29 7.69
C ALA A 387 -15.96 9.24 6.57
N ARG A 388 -14.72 9.73 6.59
CA ARG A 388 -14.14 10.55 5.50
C ARG A 388 -14.10 9.77 4.18
N ALA A 389 -13.65 8.52 4.21
CA ALA A 389 -13.64 7.68 3.02
C ALA A 389 -15.05 7.41 2.49
N LYS A 390 -16.02 7.15 3.36
CA LYS A 390 -17.43 7.00 2.99
C LYS A 390 -18.00 8.25 2.33
N ALA A 391 -17.72 9.43 2.88
CA ALA A 391 -18.14 10.70 2.28
C ALA A 391 -17.47 10.92 0.91
N GLY A 392 -16.20 10.54 0.76
CA GLY A 392 -15.47 10.68 -0.51
C GLY A 392 -15.99 9.81 -1.66
N VAL A 393 -16.79 8.78 -1.37
CA VAL A 393 -17.43 7.91 -2.38
C VAL A 393 -18.96 8.05 -2.37
N GLU A 394 -19.50 9.08 -1.73
CA GLU A 394 -20.94 9.32 -1.67
C GLU A 394 -21.55 9.42 -3.08
N GLY A 395 -22.73 8.81 -3.26
CA GLY A 395 -23.39 8.75 -4.56
C GLY A 395 -22.87 7.67 -5.51
N THR A 396 -21.87 6.89 -5.10
CA THR A 396 -21.35 5.74 -5.86
C THR A 396 -21.76 4.41 -5.22
N THR A 397 -21.53 3.30 -5.92
CA THR A 397 -21.70 1.94 -5.37
C THR A 397 -20.45 1.38 -4.72
N THR A 398 -19.33 2.11 -4.78
CA THR A 398 -18.03 1.67 -4.28
C THR A 398 -18.07 1.45 -2.77
N LYS A 399 -17.61 0.28 -2.34
CA LYS A 399 -17.54 -0.12 -0.93
C LYS A 399 -16.27 0.39 -0.27
N ILE A 400 -16.36 0.77 1.01
CA ILE A 400 -15.18 1.12 1.80
C ILE A 400 -14.88 0.01 2.78
N TYR A 401 -13.68 -0.56 2.66
CA TYR A 401 -13.13 -1.52 3.59
C TYR A 401 -12.01 -0.89 4.39
N SER A 402 -12.21 -0.75 5.70
CA SER A 402 -11.20 -0.18 6.59
C SER A 402 -10.13 -1.22 6.90
N GLY A 403 -8.89 -0.96 6.50
CA GLY A 403 -7.74 -1.78 6.84
C GLY A 403 -7.35 -1.55 8.29
N ILE A 404 -7.43 -2.59 9.12
CA ILE A 404 -7.15 -2.54 10.56
C ILE A 404 -5.83 -3.25 10.84
N ASP A 405 -4.97 -2.57 11.59
CA ASP A 405 -3.70 -3.11 12.06
C ASP A 405 -3.90 -4.18 13.14
N ILE A 406 -3.28 -5.34 12.95
CA ILE A 406 -3.08 -6.37 13.96
C ILE A 406 -1.61 -6.78 13.88
N ASP A 407 -0.86 -6.43 14.92
CA ASP A 407 0.54 -6.81 15.15
C ASP A 407 1.50 -6.43 14.02
N ILE A 408 1.21 -5.38 13.25
CA ILE A 408 2.17 -4.85 12.28
C ILE A 408 3.43 -4.41 13.04
N PRO A 409 4.61 -4.95 12.68
CA PRO A 409 5.88 -4.57 13.31
C PRO A 409 6.16 -3.06 13.25
N VAL A 410 6.65 -2.52 14.37
CA VAL A 410 7.10 -1.12 14.56
C VAL A 410 8.50 -1.10 15.14
N GLY A 411 9.25 -0.02 14.96
CA GLY A 411 10.64 0.11 15.43
C GLY A 411 11.66 -0.50 14.48
N MET A 412 11.26 -0.76 13.23
CA MET A 412 12.14 -1.14 12.14
C MET A 412 12.83 0.12 11.66
N LYS A 413 14.14 0.27 11.88
CA LYS A 413 14.88 1.44 11.40
C LYS A 413 14.98 1.43 9.86
N GLU A 414 13.90 1.86 9.23
CA GLU A 414 13.69 2.00 7.79
C GLU A 414 13.26 3.44 7.49
N ASP A 415 13.22 3.82 6.21
CA ASP A 415 12.90 5.19 5.77
C ASP A 415 11.53 5.70 6.26
N TYR A 416 10.60 4.80 6.60
CA TYR A 416 9.25 5.14 7.06
C TYR A 416 9.03 4.92 8.57
N ASP A 417 10.04 4.44 9.30
CA ASP A 417 10.02 4.30 10.75
C ASP A 417 11.41 4.57 11.36
N LEU A 418 11.59 5.77 11.90
CA LEU A 418 12.83 6.19 12.57
C LEU A 418 12.87 5.78 14.05
N THR A 419 11.81 5.15 14.55
CA THR A 419 11.71 4.75 15.95
C THR A 419 12.47 3.45 16.20
N SER A 420 12.83 3.20 17.46
CA SER A 420 13.52 1.97 17.86
C SER A 420 13.37 1.76 19.38
N GLY A 421 13.58 0.53 19.81
CA GLY A 421 13.53 0.14 21.23
C GLY A 421 12.20 -0.48 21.66
N ASP A 422 12.13 -0.89 22.91
CA ASP A 422 11.05 -1.75 23.41
C ASP A 422 9.78 -0.99 23.84
N ASN A 423 9.90 0.33 24.00
CA ASN A 423 8.82 1.22 24.43
C ASN A 423 8.11 1.84 23.21
N LEU A 424 7.55 0.98 22.37
CA LEU A 424 6.72 1.36 21.22
C LEU A 424 5.31 0.79 21.41
N THR A 425 4.37 1.38 20.68
CA THR A 425 2.98 0.93 20.67
C THR A 425 2.84 -0.55 20.30
N ARG A 426 1.88 -1.23 20.93
CA ARG A 426 1.64 -2.67 20.77
C ARG A 426 0.15 -2.93 20.61
N CYS A 427 -0.19 -3.80 19.68
CA CYS A 427 -1.54 -4.30 19.58
C CYS A 427 -1.95 -5.06 20.85
N SER A 428 -3.23 -4.93 21.17
CA SER A 428 -3.90 -5.69 22.21
C SER A 428 -5.26 -6.12 21.70
N ARG A 429 -5.80 -7.21 22.24
CA ARG A 429 -7.15 -7.68 21.94
C ARG A 429 -8.22 -6.59 22.04
N ASP A 430 -8.18 -5.80 23.12
CA ASP A 430 -9.11 -4.69 23.32
C ASP A 430 -8.90 -3.57 22.30
N GLY A 431 -7.65 -3.23 21.99
CA GLY A 431 -7.34 -2.22 20.97
C GLY A 431 -7.84 -2.61 19.57
N VAL A 432 -7.65 -3.88 19.17
CA VAL A 432 -8.16 -4.40 17.90
C VAL A 432 -9.70 -4.39 17.88
N ARG A 433 -10.34 -4.85 18.97
CA ARG A 433 -11.79 -4.82 19.11
C ARG A 433 -12.34 -3.40 18.93
N ASP A 434 -11.72 -2.43 19.59
CA ASP A 434 -12.19 -1.05 19.59
C ASP A 434 -11.98 -0.40 18.22
N ALA A 435 -10.86 -0.68 17.54
CA ALA A 435 -10.61 -0.25 16.16
C ALA A 435 -11.64 -0.80 15.16
N VAL A 436 -11.93 -2.12 15.22
CA VAL A 436 -12.94 -2.74 14.36
C VAL A 436 -14.33 -2.17 14.64
N THR A 437 -14.69 -2.01 15.91
CA THR A 437 -15.98 -1.39 16.31
C THR A 437 -16.09 0.04 15.80
N ALA A 438 -15.00 0.81 15.88
CA ALA A 438 -14.93 2.18 15.40
C ALA A 438 -15.05 2.29 13.87
N ALA A 439 -14.46 1.36 13.11
CA ALA A 439 -14.63 1.30 11.66
C ALA A 439 -16.10 1.15 11.26
N PHE A 440 -16.82 0.18 11.84
CA PHE A 440 -18.26 0.04 11.57
C PHE A 440 -19.08 1.23 12.05
N SER A 441 -18.73 1.82 13.19
CA SER A 441 -19.35 3.06 13.70
C SER A 441 -19.10 4.27 12.77
N GLY A 442 -18.01 4.25 11.99
CA GLY A 442 -17.69 5.23 10.96
C GLY A 442 -18.38 4.95 9.61
N GLY A 443 -19.15 3.86 9.51
CA GLY A 443 -19.91 3.50 8.31
C GLY A 443 -19.17 2.60 7.32
N ALA A 444 -18.11 1.90 7.75
CA ALA A 444 -17.43 0.92 6.92
C ALA A 444 -18.43 -0.12 6.35
N ASP A 445 -18.29 -0.45 5.06
CA ASP A 445 -19.02 -1.59 4.47
C ASP A 445 -18.39 -2.93 4.89
N GLY A 446 -17.13 -2.91 5.34
CA GLY A 446 -16.39 -4.05 5.81
C GLY A 446 -15.04 -3.67 6.40
N VAL A 447 -14.30 -4.64 6.92
CA VAL A 447 -12.93 -4.45 7.41
C VAL A 447 -11.97 -5.43 6.77
N VAL A 448 -10.70 -5.05 6.66
CA VAL A 448 -9.62 -5.96 6.26
C VAL A 448 -8.56 -6.01 7.37
N LEU A 449 -8.49 -7.15 8.05
CA LEU A 449 -7.50 -7.43 9.08
C LEU A 449 -6.12 -7.53 8.41
N SER A 450 -5.21 -6.65 8.81
CA SER A 450 -3.95 -6.35 8.13
C SER A 450 -2.79 -6.38 9.15
N ARG A 451 -1.55 -6.65 8.77
CA ARG A 451 -1.07 -6.72 7.38
C ARG A 451 -0.97 -8.14 6.82
N LYS A 452 -0.69 -9.15 7.63
CA LYS A 452 -0.83 -10.57 7.22
C LYS A 452 -1.02 -11.47 8.44
N TYR A 453 -1.75 -12.57 8.27
CA TYR A 453 -2.02 -13.52 9.36
C TYR A 453 -0.75 -14.07 10.04
N SER A 454 0.36 -14.27 9.30
CA SER A 454 1.65 -14.74 9.85
C SER A 454 2.40 -13.72 10.73
N GLU A 455 1.83 -12.53 10.96
CA GLU A 455 2.30 -11.55 11.96
C GLU A 455 1.42 -11.51 13.22
N MET A 456 0.20 -12.06 13.18
CA MET A 456 -0.84 -11.78 14.17
C MET A 456 -0.80 -12.75 15.34
N PHE A 457 -0.84 -12.26 16.57
CA PHE A 457 -1.13 -13.13 17.72
C PHE A 457 -2.61 -13.52 17.73
N LEU A 458 -2.92 -14.80 18.00
CA LEU A 458 -4.30 -15.29 17.94
C LEU A 458 -5.23 -14.60 18.96
N ASP A 459 -4.70 -14.15 20.10
CA ASP A 459 -5.48 -13.36 21.08
C ASP A 459 -5.84 -11.96 20.53
N ASN A 460 -4.92 -11.30 19.83
CA ASN A 460 -5.19 -10.01 19.19
C ASN A 460 -6.18 -10.17 18.02
N LEU A 461 -6.04 -11.22 17.21
CA LEU A 461 -7.02 -11.60 16.18
C LEU A 461 -8.41 -11.85 16.78
N SER A 462 -8.49 -12.46 17.97
CA SER A 462 -9.75 -12.67 18.69
C SER A 462 -10.46 -11.36 19.06
N GLY A 463 -9.73 -10.27 19.19
CA GLY A 463 -10.28 -8.93 19.39
C GLY A 463 -11.15 -8.48 18.23
N ALA A 464 -10.75 -8.78 16.99
CA ALA A 464 -11.57 -8.53 15.81
C ALA A 464 -12.88 -9.34 15.89
N GLY A 465 -12.81 -10.64 16.17
CA GLY A 465 -14.01 -11.47 16.32
C GLY A 465 -14.94 -10.99 17.45
N ASP A 466 -14.39 -10.49 18.56
CA ASP A 466 -15.17 -9.92 19.66
C ASP A 466 -15.98 -8.69 19.22
N ALA A 467 -15.42 -7.88 18.31
CA ALA A 467 -16.13 -6.76 17.71
C ALA A 467 -17.19 -7.24 16.72
N ILE A 468 -16.83 -8.15 15.79
CA ILE A 468 -17.73 -8.68 14.75
C ILE A 468 -18.98 -9.34 15.34
N ARG A 469 -18.87 -10.03 16.48
CA ARG A 469 -20.03 -10.64 17.17
C ARG A 469 -21.01 -9.61 17.77
N LYS A 470 -20.62 -8.33 17.87
CA LYS A 470 -21.42 -7.26 18.49
C LYS A 470 -22.05 -6.29 17.48
N VAL A 471 -21.63 -6.30 16.21
CA VAL A 471 -21.98 -5.29 15.18
C VAL A 471 -22.85 -5.80 14.04
#